data_AF-A0A1Z7M0G9-F1
#
_entry.id   AF-A0A1Z7M0G9-F1
#
_cell.length_a   1.000
_cell.length_b   1.000
_cell.length_c   1.000
_cell.angle_alpha   90.00
_cell.angle_beta   90.00
_cell.angle_gamma   90.00
#
_symmetry.space_group_name_H-M   'P 1'
#
loop_
_entity.id
_entity.type
_entity.pdbx_description
1 polymer ?
#
loop_
_entity_poly.entity_id
_entity_poly.type
_entity_poly.pdbx_seq_one_letter_code
_entity_poly.pdbx_strand_id
1 'polypeptide(L)' 'MARPRSNNVQINISIPIEWKNELENLARIYSVEEGRTITFLELMRRGIQEKYQLGEMSNDLRD' A
#
# COMPACT_ATOMS: atom_id res chain seq x y z
N MET A 1 21.43 -20.28 6.11
CA MET A 1 21.49 -18.81 5.98
C MET A 1 20.24 -18.24 6.62
N ALA A 2 20.39 -17.40 7.64
CA ALA A 2 19.24 -16.83 8.37
C ALA A 2 18.48 -15.88 7.44
N ARG A 3 17.17 -16.10 7.25
CA ARG A 3 16.29 -15.15 6.55
C ARG A 3 16.42 -13.77 7.23
N PRO A 4 16.63 -12.67 6.49
CA PRO A 4 16.46 -11.34 7.04
C PRO A 4 15.03 -11.25 7.59
N ARG A 5 14.87 -10.88 8.86
CA ARG A 5 13.53 -10.60 9.40
C ARG A 5 13.02 -9.36 8.69
N SER A 6 12.09 -9.50 7.76
CA SER A 6 11.33 -8.37 7.26
C SER A 6 10.60 -7.76 8.45
N ASN A 7 10.97 -6.54 8.82
CA ASN A 7 10.47 -5.85 10.00
C ASN A 7 9.08 -5.27 9.70
N ASN A 8 8.16 -6.12 9.24
CA ASN A 8 6.83 -5.71 8.80
C ASN A 8 6.01 -5.34 10.04
N VAL A 9 5.83 -4.03 10.25
CA VAL A 9 5.03 -3.50 11.35
C VAL A 9 3.57 -3.47 10.92
N GLN A 10 2.70 -4.15 11.67
CA GLN A 10 1.26 -4.01 11.52
C GLN A 10 0.78 -2.83 12.37
N ILE A 11 -0.02 -1.94 11.78
CA ILE A 11 -0.55 -0.76 12.44
C ILE A 11 -2.06 -0.78 12.28
N ASN A 12 -2.78 -0.65 13.39
CA ASN A 12 -4.23 -0.49 13.39
C ASN A 12 -4.57 0.99 13.25
N ILE A 13 -5.36 1.34 12.24
CA ILE A 13 -5.84 2.71 12.03
C ILE A 13 -7.36 2.73 11.94
N SER A 14 -7.97 3.80 12.42
CA SER A 14 -9.39 4.08 12.21
C SER A 14 -9.52 5.19 11.18
N ILE A 15 -10.37 4.98 10.18
CA ILE A 15 -10.65 5.95 9.12
C ILE A 15 -12.15 6.22 9.04
N PRO A 16 -12.58 7.45 8.68
CA PRO A 16 -13.98 7.73 8.37
C PRO A 16 -14.47 6.83 7.23
N ILE A 17 -15.74 6.43 7.30
CA ILE A 17 -16.33 5.55 6.28
C ILE A 17 -16.37 6.20 4.88
N GLU A 18 -16.57 7.51 4.82
CA GLU A 18 -16.58 8.28 3.57
C GLU A 18 -15.22 8.19 2.87
N TRP A 19 -14.13 8.37 3.62
CA TRP A 19 -12.77 8.25 3.09
C TRP A 19 -12.46 6.84 2.60
N LYS A 20 -12.96 5.81 3.29
CA LYS A 20 -12.81 4.42 2.83
C LYS A 20 -13.47 4.22 1.46
N ASN A 21 -14.68 4.74 1.27
CA ASN A 21 -15.43 4.60 0.02
C ASN A 21 -14.73 5.32 -1.13
N GLU A 22 -14.20 6.53 -0.89
CA GLU A 22 -13.43 7.27 -1.89
C GLU A 22 -12.13 6.55 -2.27
N LEU A 23 -11.39 6.04 -1.29
CA LEU A 23 -10.15 5.27 -1.54
C LEU A 23 -10.40 3.98 -2.32
N GLU A 24 -11.52 3.31 -2.07
CA GLU A 24 -11.91 2.11 -2.83
C GLU A 24 -12.23 2.45 -4.29
N ASN A 25 -12.92 3.57 -4.54
CA ASN A 25 -13.18 4.05 -5.90
C ASN A 25 -11.88 4.42 -6.64
N LEU A 26 -10.97 5.13 -5.97
CA LEU A 26 -9.65 5.45 -6.51
C LEU A 26 -8.86 4.18 -6.84
N ALA A 27 -8.83 3.19 -5.94
CA ALA A 27 -8.16 1.92 -6.17
C ALA A 27 -8.71 1.20 -7.40
N ARG A 28 -10.03 1.26 -7.63
CA ARG A 28 -10.67 0.69 -8.82
C ARG A 28 -10.24 1.38 -10.10
N ILE A 29 -10.15 2.71 -10.11
CA ILE A 29 -9.71 3.49 -11.28
C ILE A 29 -8.24 3.17 -11.59
N TYR A 30 -7.34 3.30 -10.61
CA TYR A 30 -5.93 2.97 -10.77
C TYR A 30 -5.70 1.52 -11.20
N SER A 31 -6.54 0.59 -10.72
CA SER A 31 -6.46 -0.81 -11.11
C SER A 31 -6.69 -1.02 -12.61
N VAL A 32 -7.59 -0.22 -13.21
CA VAL A 32 -7.84 -0.24 -14.66
C VAL A 32 -6.68 0.42 -15.40
N GLU A 33 -6.18 1.57 -14.91
CA GLU A 33 -5.09 2.32 -15.55
C GLU A 33 -3.77 1.55 -15.57
N GLU A 34 -3.37 0.93 -14.45
CA GLU A 34 -2.14 0.13 -14.38
C GLU A 34 -2.31 -1.32 -14.90
N GLY A 35 -3.54 -1.71 -15.26
CA GLY A 35 -3.84 -3.07 -15.75
C GLY A 35 -3.58 -4.18 -14.73
N ARG A 36 -3.49 -3.85 -13.43
CA ARG A 36 -3.27 -4.79 -12.33
C ARG A 36 -4.24 -4.52 -11.20
N THR A 37 -4.52 -5.52 -10.36
CA THR A 37 -5.38 -5.33 -9.19
C THR A 37 -4.68 -4.45 -8.15
N ILE A 38 -5.18 -3.23 -7.96
CA ILE A 38 -4.71 -2.29 -6.94
C ILE A 38 -5.73 -2.25 -5.82
N THR A 39 -5.25 -2.42 -4.59
CA THR A 39 -6.10 -2.36 -3.40
C THR A 39 -5.97 -1.00 -2.72
N PHE A 40 -7.00 -0.59 -1.96
CA PHE A 40 -6.92 0.66 -1.18
C PHE A 40 -5.74 0.64 -0.18
N LEU A 41 -5.35 -0.53 0.34
CA LEU A 41 -4.20 -0.69 1.20
C LEU A 41 -2.88 -0.37 0.48
N GLU A 42 -2.78 -0.74 -0.80
CA GLU A 42 -1.62 -0.41 -1.64
C GLU A 42 -1.50 1.10 -1.83
N LEU A 43 -2.63 1.76 -2.12
CA LEU A 43 -2.69 3.23 -2.25
C LEU A 43 -2.30 3.92 -0.94
N MET A 44 -2.78 3.43 0.20
CA MET A 44 -2.42 3.97 1.52
C MET A 44 -0.92 3.81 1.79
N ARG A 45 -0.33 2.66 1.45
CA ARG A 45 1.12 2.45 1.59
C ARG A 45 1.92 3.42 0.72
N ARG A 46 1.56 3.53 -0.56
CA ARG A 46 2.20 4.48 -1.50
C ARG A 46 2.07 5.92 -1.01
N GLY A 47 0.88 6.34 -0.61
CA GLY A 47 0.65 7.70 -0.11
C GLY A 47 1.44 8.01 1.16
N ILE A 48 1.61 7.05 2.07
CA ILE A 48 2.48 7.21 3.25
C ILE A 48 3.95 7.29 2.82
N GLN A 49 4.39 6.43 1.90
CA GLN A 49 5.76 6.44 1.40
C GLN A 49 6.12 7.76 0.72
N GLU A 50 5.25 8.25 -0.17
CA GLU A 50 5.43 9.52 -0.87
C GLU A 50 5.41 10.71 0.10
N LYS A 51 4.41 10.78 0.99
CA LYS A 51 4.26 11.89 1.94
C LYS A 51 5.49 12.05 2.83
N TYR A 52 6.05 10.95 3.29
CA TYR A 52 7.19 10.95 4.21
C TYR A 52 8.53 10.69 3.51
N GLN A 53 8.54 10.65 2.16
CA GLN A 53 9.72 10.32 1.35
C GLN A 53 10.43 9.04 1.83
N LEU A 54 9.65 8.09 2.34
CA LEU A 54 10.17 6.78 2.71
C LEU A 54 10.51 6.09 1.40
N GLY A 55 11.78 5.73 1.21
CA GLY A 55 12.21 4.99 0.02
C GLY A 55 11.32 3.75 -0.19
N GLU A 56 11.21 3.31 -1.45
CA GLU A 56 10.54 2.05 -1.71
C GLU A 56 11.22 0.96 -0.87
N MET A 57 10.49 0.36 0.07
CA MET A 57 10.94 -0.90 0.65
C MET A 57 10.80 -1.93 -0.46
N SER A 58 11.88 -2.11 -1.22
CA SER A 58 12.03 -3.15 -2.22
C SER A 58 11.63 -4.47 -1.56
N ASN A 59 10.46 -4.99 -1.91
CA ASN A 59 10.15 -6.37 -1.61
C ASN A 59 10.90 -7.24 -2.63
N ASP A 60 12.23 -7.28 -2.49
CA ASP A 60 13.13 -8.27 -3.12
C ASP A 60 12.84 -9.67 -2.52
N LEU A 61 11.60 -10.13 -2.70
CA LEU A 61 11.13 -11.49 -2.36
C LEU A 61 10.22 -12.01 -3.49
N ARG A 62 10.64 -11.80 -4.73
CA ARG A 62 10.31 -12.68 -5.85
C ARG A 62 11.59 -13.39 -6.28
N ASP A 63 11.95 -14.42 -5.53
CA ASP A 63 12.66 -15.59 -6.06
C ASP A 63 12.11 -16.83 -5.33
#